data_AF-Q60B38-F1
#
_entry.id   AF-Q60B38-F1
#
_cell.length_a   1.000
_cell.length_b   1.000
_cell.length_c   1.000
_cell.angle_alpha   90.00
_cell.angle_beta   90.00
_cell.angle_gamma   90.00
#
_symmetry.space_group_name_H-M   'P 1'
#
loop_
_entity.id
_entity.type
_entity.pdbx_description
1 polymer ?
#
loop_
_entity_poly.entity_id
_entity_poly.type
_entity_poly.pdbx_seq_one_letter_code
_entity_poly.pdbx_strand_id
1 'polypeptide(L)' 'MFNYAVIVTAALAGIVLVDDDPTSVSLEEWVLFAVMIYAASSFMRLYRR' A
#
# COMPACT_ATOMS: atom_id res chain seq x y z
N MET A 1 10.73 -8.26 3.38
CA MET A 1 9.89 -7.64 2.32
C MET A 1 8.41 -7.95 2.50
N PHE A 2 8.01 -9.17 2.86
CA PHE A 2 6.60 -9.53 3.04
C PHE A 2 5.93 -8.71 4.15
N ASN A 3 6.63 -8.52 5.29
CA ASN A 3 6.18 -7.65 6.37
C ASN A 3 5.91 -6.21 5.92
N TYR A 4 6.73 -5.66 5.01
CA TYR A 4 6.52 -4.31 4.49
C TYR A 4 5.29 -4.22 3.59
N ALA A 5 5.04 -5.24 2.76
CA ALA A 5 3.82 -5.32 1.96
C ALA A 5 2.57 -5.36 2.86
N VAL A 6 2.60 -6.18 3.92
CA VAL A 6 1.51 -6.30 4.88
C VAL A 6 1.27 -4.98 5.62
N ILE A 7 2.32 -4.30 6.06
CA ILE A 7 2.21 -3.00 6.76
C ILE A 7 1.61 -1.94 5.83
N VAL A 8 2.04 -1.87 4.57
CA VAL A 8 1.51 -0.90 3.60
C VAL A 8 0.04 -1.18 3.27
N THR A 9 -0.33 -2.45 3.08
CA THR A 9 -1.73 -2.83 2.84
C THR A 9 -2.60 -2.57 4.07
N ALA A 10 -2.11 -2.83 5.28
CA ALA A 10 -2.83 -2.54 6.52
C ALA A 10 -3.02 -1.03 6.72
N ALA A 11 -2.00 -0.22 6.41
CA ALA A 11 -2.10 1.24 6.46
C ALA A 11 -3.14 1.76 5.47
N LEU A 12 -3.15 1.27 4.22
CA LEU A 12 -4.20 1.61 3.25
C LEU A 12 -5.59 1.25 3.75
N ALA A 13 -5.75 0.04 4.30
CA ALA A 13 -7.03 -0.41 4.81
C ALA A 13 -7.49 0.47 5.99
N GLY A 14 -6.57 0.90 6.85
CA GLY A 14 -6.85 1.87 7.91
C GLY A 14 -7.35 3.20 7.37
N ILE A 15 -6.66 3.78 6.39
CA ILE A 15 -7.06 5.05 5.75
C ILE A 15 -8.45 4.92 5.11
N VAL A 16 -8.72 3.85 4.37
CA VAL A 16 -9.99 3.71 3.64
C VAL A 16 -11.17 3.37 4.54
N LEU A 17 -10.96 2.54 5.57
CA LEU A 17 -12.06 1.92 6.34
C LEU A 17 -12.25 2.54 7.72
N VAL A 18 -11.24 3.19 8.27
CA VAL A 18 -11.22 3.69 9.65
C VAL A 18 -11.12 5.21 9.70
N ASP A 19 -10.60 5.86 8.65
CA ASP A 19 -10.53 7.31 8.59
C ASP A 19 -11.89 7.92 8.20
N ASP A 20 -12.30 8.97 8.92
CA ASP A 20 -13.57 9.67 8.68
C ASP A 20 -13.49 10.59 7.45
N ASP A 21 -12.28 10.96 7.02
CA ASP A 21 -12.02 11.71 5.78
C ASP A 21 -10.83 11.14 4.98
N PRO A 22 -11.04 10.04 4.24
CA PRO A 22 -10.01 9.44 3.38
C PRO A 22 -9.64 10.32 2.17
N THR A 23 -10.38 11.40 1.92
CA THR A 23 -10.09 12.35 0.83
C THR A 23 -9.11 13.44 1.23
N SER A 24 -8.79 13.54 2.53
CA SER A 24 -7.72 14.38 3.06
C SER A 24 -6.33 13.97 2.56
N VAL A 25 -6.18 12.70 2.14
CA VAL A 25 -4.96 12.19 1.52
C VAL A 25 -4.88 12.67 0.07
N SER A 26 -3.75 13.28 -0.28
CA SER A 26 -3.54 13.83 -1.62
C SER A 26 -3.51 12.72 -2.69
N LEU A 27 -3.88 13.10 -3.92
CA LEU A 27 -3.89 12.15 -5.04
C LEU A 27 -2.48 11.61 -5.34
N GLU A 28 -1.44 12.40 -5.06
CA GLU A 28 -0.04 12.00 -5.20
C GLU A 28 0.35 10.91 -4.19
N GLU A 29 -0.10 11.04 -2.93
CA GLU A 29 0.13 10.03 -1.89
C GLU A 29 -0.56 8.70 -2.23
N TRP A 30 -1.78 8.75 -2.78
CA TRP A 30 -2.47 7.55 -3.29
C TRP A 30 -1.69 6.83 -4.40
N VAL A 31 -1.10 7.60 -5.32
CA VAL A 31 -0.26 7.04 -6.40
C VAL A 31 1.00 6.38 -5.81
N LEU A 32 1.65 7.02 -4.84
CA LEU A 32 2.84 6.45 -4.18
C LEU A 32 2.51 5.14 -3.45
N PHE A 33 1.38 5.10 -2.74
CA PHE A 33 0.89 3.89 -2.10
C PHE A 33 0.65 2.75 -3.09
N ALA A 34 0.01 3.04 -4.23
CA ALA A 34 -0.22 2.05 -5.28
C ALA A 34 1.09 1.51 -5.88
N VAL A 35 2.05 2.38 -6.16
CA VAL A 35 3.38 2.00 -6.68
C VAL A 35 4.14 1.13 -5.67
N MET A 36 4.10 1.47 -4.39
CA MET A 36 4.74 0.68 -3.32
C MET A 36 4.14 -0.73 -3.22
N ILE A 37 2.81 -0.87 -3.25
CA ILE A 37 2.15 -2.18 -3.23
C ILE A 37 2.53 -2.99 -4.47
N TYR A 38 2.52 -2.37 -5.65
CA TYR A 38 2.88 -3.02 -6.90
C TYR A 38 4.34 -3.50 -6.90
N ALA A 39 5.28 -2.66 -6.47
CA ALA A 39 6.69 -2.99 -6.38
C ALA A 39 6.92 -4.13 -5.38
N ALA A 40 6.31 -4.07 -4.20
CA ALA A 40 6.41 -5.12 -3.20
C ALA A 40 5.83 -6.46 -3.70
N SER A 41 4.68 -6.41 -4.39
CA SER A 41 4.05 -7.59 -5.00
C SER A 41 4.90 -8.20 -6.11
N SER A 42 5.51 -7.36 -6.95
CA SER A 42 6.38 -7.79 -8.05
C SER A 42 7.67 -8.42 -7.53
N PHE A 43 8.27 -7.84 -6.49
CA PHE A 43 9.43 -8.41 -5.81
C PHE A 43 9.11 -9.77 -5.19
N MET A 44 7.95 -9.91 -4.53
CA MET A 44 7.49 -11.20 -3.97
C MET A 44 7.31 -12.27 -5.04
N ARG A 45 6.75 -11.92 -6.20
CA ARG A 45 6.58 -12.86 -7.31
C ARG A 45 7.92 -13.29 -7.91
N LEU A 46 8.87 -12.36 -8.02
CA LEU A 46 10.19 -12.64 -8.58
C LEU A 46 11.01 -13.58 -7.67
N TYR A 47 11.03 -13.33 -6.37
CA TYR A 47 11.80 -14.12 -5.39
C TYR A 47 11.13 -15.44 -4.95
N ARG A 48 9.91 -15.71 -5.42
CA ARG A 48 9.23 -17.01 -5.21
C ARG A 48 9.50 -18.00 -6.36
N ARG A 49 10.25 -17.59 -7.39
CA ARG A 49 10.90 -18.48 -8.37
C ARG A 49 12.32 -18.79 -7.93
#